data_AF-A0A2V6HBL5-F1
#
_entry.id   AF-A0A2V6HBL5-F1
#
_cell.length_a   1.000
_cell.length_b   1.000
_cell.length_c   1.000
_cell.angle_alpha   90.00
_cell.angle_beta   90.00
_cell.angle_gamma   90.00
#
_symmetry.space_group_name_H-M   'P 1'
#
loop_
_entity.id
_entity.type
_entity.pdbx_description
1 polymer ?
#
loop_
_entity_poly.entity_id
_entity_poly.type
_entity_poly.pdbx_seq_one_letter_code
_entity_poly.pdbx_strand_id
1 'polypeptide(L)'
;MKILAQIILALMIFFCGCHKKQVVHQSPPFDPLKEFLRTHGEHIQLLAIKYQIPKGKAEKIAWEYYGRHDLAYSYLRHNKVPDVDHINDDVSKTISELAAANGLTEQTVAGFLADMRLFEGSSSE
;
A
#
# COMPACT_ATOMS: atom_id res chain seq x y z
N MET A 1 21.85 61.11 -17.87
CA MET A 1 21.96 59.74 -18.45
C MET A 1 22.40 58.68 -17.42
N LYS A 2 21.92 58.72 -16.17
CA LYS A 2 22.25 57.69 -15.15
C LYS A 2 21.04 56.88 -14.68
N ILE A 3 19.83 57.35 -14.97
CA ILE A 3 18.57 56.72 -14.56
C ILE A 3 18.19 55.56 -15.51
N LEU A 4 18.50 55.69 -16.81
CA LEU A 4 18.17 54.66 -17.81
C LEU A 4 18.97 53.35 -17.60
N ALA A 5 20.21 53.45 -17.09
CA ALA A 5 21.06 52.29 -16.84
C ALA A 5 20.62 51.47 -15.61
N GLN A 6 19.99 52.09 -14.61
CA GLN A 6 19.49 51.36 -13.43
C GLN A 6 18.19 50.59 -13.70
N ILE A 7 17.36 51.08 -14.63
CA ILE A 7 16.12 50.38 -15.03
C ILE A 7 16.45 49.09 -15.78
N ILE A 8 17.50 49.09 -16.62
CA ILE A 8 17.95 47.90 -17.35
C ILE A 8 18.56 46.86 -16.40
N LEU A 9 19.31 47.30 -15.38
CA LEU A 9 19.86 46.40 -14.35
C LEU A 9 18.75 45.78 -13.49
N ALA A 10 17.70 46.53 -13.16
CA ALA A 10 16.55 46.03 -12.42
C ALA A 10 15.70 45.01 -13.22
N LEU A 11 15.57 45.19 -14.54
CA LEU A 11 14.87 44.25 -15.43
C LEU A 11 15.63 42.93 -15.63
N MET A 12 16.98 42.96 -15.63
CA MET A 12 17.81 41.74 -15.71
C MET A 12 17.72 40.88 -14.44
N ILE A 13 17.51 41.49 -13.26
CA ILE A 13 17.33 40.76 -12.00
C ILE A 13 15.94 40.10 -11.95
N PHE A 14 14.92 40.68 -12.60
CA PHE A 14 13.57 40.10 -12.67
C PHE A 14 13.47 38.89 -13.62
N PHE A 15 14.33 38.79 -14.64
CA PHE A 15 14.39 37.64 -15.56
C PHE A 15 15.36 36.52 -15.10
N CYS A 16 16.13 36.72 -14.03
CA CYS A 16 16.98 35.71 -13.41
C CYS A 16 16.30 34.98 -12.22
N GLY A 17 14.98 35.14 -12.08
CA GLY A 17 14.15 34.48 -11.06
C GLY A 17 13.35 33.28 -11.56
N CYS A 18 13.52 32.86 -12.83
CA CYS A 18 12.98 31.60 -13.35
C CYS A 18 13.80 30.40 -12.85
N HIS A 19 14.03 30.32 -11.53
CA HIS A 19 14.24 29.02 -10.94
C HIS A 19 12.91 28.31 -11.05
N LYS A 20 12.82 27.40 -12.04
CA LYS A 20 11.89 26.30 -12.04
C LYS A 20 11.84 25.82 -10.59
N LYS A 21 10.75 26.15 -9.87
CA LYS A 21 10.31 25.30 -8.78
C LYS A 21 10.02 24.00 -9.50
N GLN A 22 11.04 23.15 -9.54
CA GLN A 22 10.84 21.73 -9.58
C GLN A 22 9.95 21.51 -8.37
N VAL A 23 8.63 21.56 -8.60
CA VAL A 23 7.70 20.83 -7.79
C VAL A 23 8.25 19.43 -7.92
N VAL A 24 9.11 19.08 -6.96
CA VAL A 24 9.38 17.69 -6.67
C VAL A 24 7.97 17.20 -6.47
N HIS A 25 7.43 16.55 -7.48
CA HIS A 25 6.29 15.68 -7.31
C HIS A 25 6.86 14.63 -6.36
N GLN A 26 6.88 14.97 -5.07
CA GLN A 26 6.95 13.99 -4.01
C GLN A 26 5.63 13.29 -4.24
N SER A 27 5.68 12.23 -5.04
CA SER A 27 4.71 11.17 -4.97
C SER A 27 4.46 10.99 -3.48
N PRO A 28 3.20 11.08 -3.01
CA PRO A 28 2.91 10.94 -1.60
C PRO A 28 3.65 9.71 -1.09
N PRO A 29 4.20 9.75 0.15
CA PRO A 29 4.91 8.61 0.70
C PRO A 29 4.05 7.37 0.46
N PHE A 30 4.64 6.36 -0.17
CA PHE A 30 3.92 5.14 -0.49
C PHE A 30 3.45 4.52 0.82
N ASP A 31 2.13 4.40 0.97
CA ASP A 31 1.48 3.74 2.08
C ASP A 31 0.97 2.39 1.56
N PRO A 32 1.70 1.29 1.83
CA PRO A 32 1.37 -0.02 1.28
C PRO A 32 -0.03 -0.51 1.70
N LEU A 33 -0.46 -0.16 2.92
CA LEU A 33 -1.78 -0.53 3.42
C LEU A 33 -2.86 0.24 2.67
N LYS A 34 -2.67 1.54 2.47
CA LYS A 34 -3.62 2.36 1.71
C LYS A 34 -3.76 1.87 0.27
N GLU A 35 -2.66 1.50 -0.36
CA GLU A 35 -2.67 0.97 -1.73
C GLU A 35 -3.32 -0.42 -1.82
N PHE A 36 -3.07 -1.28 -0.84
CA PHE A 36 -3.72 -2.58 -0.71
C PHE A 36 -5.23 -2.42 -0.57
N LEU A 37 -5.70 -1.57 0.35
CA LEU A 37 -7.12 -1.33 0.55
C LEU A 37 -7.77 -0.64 -0.66
N ARG A 38 -7.03 0.20 -1.40
CA ARG A 38 -7.51 0.78 -2.66
C ARG A 38 -7.75 -0.30 -3.72
N THR A 39 -6.89 -1.31 -3.78
CA THR A 39 -6.93 -2.34 -4.82
C THR A 39 -7.89 -3.48 -4.48
N HIS A 40 -7.95 -3.88 -3.20
CA HIS A 40 -8.68 -5.07 -2.76
C HIS A 40 -9.88 -4.76 -1.85
N GLY A 41 -10.11 -3.49 -1.48
CA GLY A 41 -11.08 -3.11 -0.45
C GLY A 41 -12.53 -3.52 -0.76
N GLU A 42 -12.94 -3.46 -2.02
CA GLU A 42 -14.28 -3.90 -2.44
C GLU A 42 -14.46 -5.41 -2.29
N HIS A 43 -13.46 -6.20 -2.71
CA HIS A 43 -13.47 -7.65 -2.54
C HIS A 43 -13.44 -8.05 -1.07
N ILE A 44 -12.59 -7.40 -0.27
CA ILE A 44 -12.53 -7.59 1.19
C ILE A 44 -13.90 -7.32 1.81
N GLN A 45 -14.61 -6.27 1.37
CA GLN A 45 -15.92 -5.93 1.89
C GLN A 45 -16.99 -6.98 1.51
N LEU A 46 -16.99 -7.49 0.29
CA LEU A 46 -17.90 -8.56 -0.13
C LEU A 46 -17.65 -9.85 0.66
N LEU A 47 -16.38 -10.22 0.83
CA LEU A 47 -16.00 -11.40 1.60
C LEU A 47 -16.25 -11.22 3.10
N ALA A 48 -16.07 -10.02 3.64
CA ALA A 48 -16.44 -9.69 5.01
C ALA A 48 -17.93 -9.96 5.27
N ILE A 49 -18.82 -9.62 4.33
CA ILE A 49 -20.25 -9.94 4.40
C ILE A 49 -20.47 -11.45 4.32
N LYS A 50 -19.86 -12.14 3.35
CA LYS A 50 -19.99 -13.61 3.17
C LYS A 50 -19.61 -14.39 4.42
N TYR A 51 -18.50 -14.01 5.05
CA TYR A 51 -17.96 -14.69 6.24
C TYR A 51 -18.44 -14.10 7.57
N GLN A 52 -19.33 -13.10 7.54
CA GLN A 52 -19.85 -12.39 8.72
C GLN A 52 -18.73 -11.79 9.60
N ILE A 53 -17.66 -11.32 8.96
CA ILE A 53 -16.52 -10.66 9.62
C ILE A 53 -16.76 -9.15 9.57
N PRO A 54 -16.63 -8.40 10.68
CA PRO A 54 -16.66 -6.94 10.64
C PRO A 54 -15.61 -6.39 9.66
N LYS A 55 -15.99 -5.42 8.82
CA LYS A 55 -15.13 -4.87 7.74
C LYS A 55 -13.69 -4.56 8.21
N GLY A 56 -13.53 -3.80 9.29
CA GLY A 56 -12.20 -3.45 9.80
C GLY A 56 -11.37 -4.65 10.28
N LYS A 57 -12.01 -5.74 10.74
CA LYS A 57 -11.30 -6.99 11.06
C LYS A 57 -10.90 -7.73 9.79
N ALA A 58 -11.75 -7.78 8.77
CA ALA A 58 -11.44 -8.42 7.50
C ALA A 58 -10.27 -7.71 6.78
N GLU A 59 -10.27 -6.38 6.77
CA GLU A 59 -9.16 -5.56 6.26
C GLU A 59 -7.84 -5.84 7.00
N LYS A 60 -7.90 -5.91 8.34
CA LYS A 60 -6.75 -6.25 9.17
C LYS A 60 -6.23 -7.66 8.90
N ILE A 61 -7.11 -8.67 8.86
CA ILE A 61 -6.76 -10.06 8.59
C ILE A 61 -6.10 -10.19 7.22
N ALA A 62 -6.68 -9.57 6.19
CA ALA A 62 -6.12 -9.56 4.85
C ALA A 62 -4.74 -8.88 4.86
N TRP A 63 -4.64 -7.66 5.38
CA TRP A 63 -3.36 -6.94 5.44
C TRP A 63 -2.27 -7.71 6.19
N GLU A 64 -2.57 -8.30 7.35
CA GLU A 64 -1.60 -9.04 8.15
C GLU A 64 -1.19 -10.35 7.48
N TYR A 65 -2.13 -11.08 6.87
CA TYR A 65 -1.82 -12.29 6.12
C TYR A 65 -0.95 -11.96 4.90
N TYR A 66 -1.43 -11.07 4.04
CA TYR A 66 -0.70 -10.69 2.85
C TYR A 66 0.62 -10.02 3.22
N GLY A 67 0.71 -9.21 4.28
CA GLY A 67 1.97 -8.63 4.75
C GLY A 67 3.04 -9.69 5.11
N ARG A 68 2.63 -10.85 5.62
CA ARG A 68 3.50 -11.98 5.95
C ARG A 68 3.76 -12.93 4.78
N HIS A 69 2.90 -12.95 3.76
CA HIS A 69 2.90 -13.97 2.71
C HIS A 69 3.01 -13.46 1.27
N ASP A 70 2.70 -12.19 0.97
CA ASP A 70 2.59 -11.68 -0.43
C ASP A 70 2.91 -10.16 -0.62
N LEU A 71 2.38 -9.27 0.21
CA LEU A 71 2.33 -7.81 0.06
C LEU A 71 3.70 -7.12 0.20
N ALA A 72 4.58 -7.73 0.98
CA ALA A 72 5.96 -7.29 1.12
C ALA A 72 6.86 -7.77 -0.04
N TYR A 73 6.45 -8.79 -0.80
CA TYR A 73 7.33 -9.43 -1.78
C TYR A 73 7.54 -8.57 -3.03
N SER A 74 6.50 -7.92 -3.57
CA SER A 74 6.63 -7.06 -4.76
C SER A 74 7.32 -5.73 -4.44
N TYR A 75 7.03 -5.13 -3.28
CA TYR A 75 7.65 -3.86 -2.89
C TYR A 75 9.07 -4.01 -2.33
N LEU A 76 9.37 -5.05 -1.54
CA LEU A 76 10.73 -5.28 -0.98
C LEU A 76 11.69 -5.93 -1.99
N ARG A 77 11.23 -6.77 -2.95
CA ARG A 77 12.11 -7.21 -4.08
C ARG A 77 12.54 -6.03 -4.94
N HIS A 78 11.61 -5.13 -5.28
CA HIS A 78 11.93 -3.97 -6.10
C HIS A 78 12.82 -2.95 -5.37
N ASN A 79 12.73 -2.85 -4.04
CA ASN A 79 13.47 -1.88 -3.24
C ASN A 79 14.62 -2.46 -2.39
N LYS A 80 14.98 -3.75 -2.54
CA LYS A 80 16.08 -4.43 -1.82
C LYS A 80 16.10 -4.17 -0.31
N VAL A 81 14.94 -4.24 0.35
CA VAL A 81 14.89 -4.12 1.81
C VAL A 81 15.35 -5.45 2.42
N PRO A 82 16.35 -5.45 3.32
CA PRO A 82 17.06 -6.66 3.73
C PRO A 82 16.35 -7.54 4.76
N ASP A 83 15.15 -7.16 5.23
CA ASP A 83 14.46 -7.87 6.31
C ASP A 83 13.31 -8.73 5.75
N VAL A 84 13.70 -9.81 5.07
CA VAL A 84 12.80 -10.77 4.38
C VAL A 84 12.64 -12.07 5.18
N ASP A 85 13.33 -12.20 6.31
CA ASP A 85 13.45 -13.46 7.06
C ASP A 85 12.14 -13.94 7.73
N HIS A 86 11.08 -13.12 7.69
CA HIS A 86 9.74 -13.45 8.22
C HIS A 86 8.68 -13.64 7.13
N ILE A 87 9.06 -13.52 5.84
CA ILE A 87 8.17 -13.57 4.69
C ILE A 87 8.10 -15.01 4.15
N ASN A 88 7.74 -15.95 5.02
CA ASN A 88 7.31 -17.31 4.69
C ASN A 88 6.93 -18.04 5.99
N ASP A 89 6.15 -17.38 6.85
CA ASP A 89 5.67 -18.03 8.07
C ASP A 89 4.83 -19.27 7.71
N ASP A 90 4.70 -20.22 8.63
CA ASP A 90 3.79 -21.34 8.40
C ASP A 90 2.36 -20.80 8.22
N VAL A 91 1.74 -21.07 7.06
CA VAL A 91 0.39 -20.61 6.72
C VAL A 91 -0.63 -21.10 7.76
N SER A 92 -0.49 -22.34 8.22
CA SER A 92 -1.39 -22.93 9.22
C SER A 92 -1.26 -22.22 10.56
N LYS A 93 -0.02 -21.92 10.95
CA LYS A 93 0.27 -21.14 12.16
C LYS A 93 -0.28 -19.71 12.04
N THR A 94 -0.08 -19.06 10.90
CA THR A 94 -0.58 -17.71 10.64
C THR A 94 -2.11 -17.66 10.72
N ILE A 95 -2.80 -18.63 10.12
CA ILE A 95 -4.27 -18.76 10.20
C ILE A 95 -4.70 -18.92 11.66
N SER A 96 -4.03 -19.77 12.43
CA SER A 96 -4.31 -20.01 13.85
C SER A 96 -4.16 -18.73 14.67
N GLU A 97 -3.06 -17.99 14.47
CA GLU A 97 -2.80 -16.72 15.14
C GLU A 97 -3.83 -15.65 14.80
N LEU A 98 -4.18 -15.51 13.51
CA LEU A 98 -5.17 -14.55 13.05
C LEU A 98 -6.57 -14.88 13.57
N ALA A 99 -6.93 -16.17 13.60
CA ALA A 99 -8.19 -16.63 14.16
C ALA A 99 -8.29 -16.29 15.65
N ALA A 100 -7.26 -16.63 16.43
CA ALA A 100 -7.18 -16.33 17.85
C ALA A 100 -7.23 -14.81 18.12
N ALA A 101 -6.42 -14.02 17.41
CA ALA A 101 -6.32 -12.57 17.61
C ALA A 101 -7.62 -11.82 17.26
N ASN A 102 -8.47 -12.38 16.41
CA ASN A 102 -9.71 -11.75 15.96
C ASN A 102 -10.98 -12.37 16.57
N GLY A 103 -10.86 -13.44 17.35
CA GLY A 103 -11.98 -14.18 17.92
C GLY A 103 -12.82 -14.88 16.85
N LEU A 104 -12.17 -15.42 15.83
CA LEU A 104 -12.78 -16.15 14.72
C LEU A 104 -12.35 -17.62 14.75
N THR A 105 -13.02 -18.47 13.99
CA THR A 105 -12.54 -19.85 13.77
C THR A 105 -11.45 -19.87 12.72
N GLU A 106 -10.51 -20.82 12.81
CA GLU A 106 -9.51 -21.07 11.78
C GLU A 106 -10.15 -21.34 10.42
N GLN A 107 -11.27 -22.06 10.38
CA GLN A 107 -12.02 -22.35 9.15
C GLN A 107 -12.57 -21.07 8.51
N THR A 108 -13.11 -20.13 9.29
CA THR A 108 -13.58 -18.83 8.80
C THR A 108 -12.43 -18.03 8.19
N VAL A 109 -11.29 -17.96 8.88
CA VAL A 109 -10.12 -17.22 8.40
C VAL A 109 -9.52 -17.89 7.15
N ALA A 110 -9.35 -19.21 7.16
CA ALA A 110 -8.86 -19.98 6.02
C ALA A 110 -9.75 -19.81 4.79
N GLY A 111 -11.07 -19.91 4.96
CA GLY A 111 -12.03 -19.71 3.87
C GLY A 111 -11.97 -18.30 3.30
N PHE A 112 -11.97 -17.28 4.17
CA PHE A 112 -11.84 -15.89 3.76
C PHE A 112 -10.57 -15.64 2.93
N LEU A 113 -9.41 -16.15 3.38
CA LEU A 113 -8.13 -15.97 2.69
C LEU A 113 -8.04 -16.77 1.39
N ALA A 114 -8.60 -17.98 1.35
CA ALA A 114 -8.67 -18.79 0.13
C ALA A 114 -9.49 -18.09 -0.95
N ASP A 115 -10.65 -17.54 -0.59
CA ASP A 115 -11.50 -16.79 -1.51
C ASP A 115 -10.82 -15.49 -1.98
N MET A 116 -10.16 -14.75 -1.07
CA MET A 116 -9.38 -13.56 -1.41
C MET A 116 -8.35 -13.86 -2.52
N ARG A 117 -7.61 -14.98 -2.40
CA ARG A 117 -6.61 -15.41 -3.38
C ARG A 117 -7.20 -15.72 -4.75
N LEU A 118 -8.45 -16.19 -4.82
CA LEU A 118 -9.14 -16.43 -6.10
C LEU A 118 -9.43 -15.13 -6.85
N PHE A 119 -9.67 -14.02 -6.15
CA PHE A 119 -9.87 -12.70 -6.78
C PHE A 119 -8.57 -12.09 -7.32
N GLU A 120 -7.41 -12.56 -6.88
CA GLU A 120 -6.11 -12.12 -7.42
C GLU A 120 -5.74 -12.90 -8.69
N GLY A 121 -6.14 -14.18 -8.76
CA GLY A 121 -5.90 -15.04 -9.92
C GLY A 121 -6.71 -14.66 -11.17
N SER A 122 -7.82 -13.94 -11.02
CA SER A 122 -8.72 -13.56 -12.13
C SER A 122 -8.31 -12.28 -12.87
N SER A 123 -7.24 -11.59 -12.45
CA SER A 123 -6.72 -10.38 -13.11
C SER A 123 -5.70 -10.67 -14.23
N SER A 124 -5.56 -11.94 -14.66
CA SER A 124 -4.50 -12.40 -15.57
C SER A 124 -4.99 -12.87 -16.95
N GLU A 125 -6.03 -12.25 -17.50
CA GLU A 125 -6.49 -12.46 -18.89
C GLU A 125 -6.49 -11.17 -19.71
#